data_AF-A0A937YZA7-F1
#
_entry.id   AF-A0A937YZA7-F1
#
_cell.length_a   1.000
_cell.length_b   1.000
_cell.length_c   1.000
_cell.angle_alpha   90.00
_cell.angle_beta   90.00
_cell.angle_gamma   90.00
#
_symmetry.space_group_name_H-M   'P 1'
#
loop_
_entity.id
_entity.type
_entity.pdbx_description
1 polymer ?
#
loop_
_entity_poly.entity_id
_entity_poly.type
_entity_poly.pdbx_seq_one_letter_code
_entity_poly.pdbx_strand_id
1 'polypeptide(L)'
;MAGLVAVLLLAQEASAHVFHGEGFSVTVDERAGAVSVVGADGAAIWRSGEFGLWQVRFEDGSVLSAADFGAAGRAMSAAPEDDGALALKYTSSEAEVSVTVQPRPDGVDLTGQVTPHQKVVLDFALPARLRFEPAQVKRFICPENGNSSVGTAFSARFFGLQPQDRPSGWRPQSVGPAGYAALFGGPLDQRADQDPPTALRAGARAAEWLPEALVARLNAARAVVNRPSHRSQVDLVVADSDNGPYFAASALGGTGRLWRL
;
A
#
# COMPACT_ATOMS: atom_id res chain seq x y z
N MET A 1 -57.86 27.81 -23.06
CA MET A 1 -56.70 27.03 -23.52
C MET A 1 -55.49 27.47 -22.72
N ALA A 2 -55.12 26.71 -21.69
CA ALA A 2 -53.96 26.97 -20.86
C ALA A 2 -52.80 26.10 -21.38
N GLY A 3 -51.71 26.72 -21.80
CA GLY A 3 -50.51 26.04 -22.27
C GLY A 3 -49.67 25.60 -21.08
N LEU A 4 -49.41 24.29 -21.00
CA LEU A 4 -48.51 23.68 -20.05
C LEU A 4 -47.07 23.89 -20.55
N VAL A 5 -46.29 24.74 -19.87
CA VAL A 5 -44.85 24.84 -20.11
C VAL A 5 -44.18 23.76 -19.26
N ALA A 6 -43.77 22.66 -19.90
CA ALA A 6 -42.91 21.66 -19.28
C ALA A 6 -41.48 22.20 -19.25
N VAL A 7 -41.02 22.63 -18.07
CA VAL A 7 -39.59 22.91 -17.83
C VAL A 7 -38.90 21.55 -17.71
N LEU A 8 -38.20 21.16 -18.78
CA LEU A 8 -37.30 20.01 -18.77
C LEU A 8 -36.04 20.41 -18.00
N LEU A 9 -35.95 20.05 -16.72
CA LEU A 9 -34.69 20.05 -15.97
C LEU A 9 -33.83 18.93 -16.53
N LEU A 10 -32.97 19.25 -17.51
CA LEU A 10 -31.89 18.38 -17.93
C LEU A 10 -30.93 18.25 -16.74
N ALA A 11 -30.87 17.07 -16.14
CA ALA A 11 -29.80 16.72 -15.23
C ALA A 11 -28.48 16.78 -16.00
N GLN A 12 -27.66 17.76 -15.66
CA GLN A 12 -26.33 17.92 -16.23
C GLN A 12 -25.49 16.70 -15.81
N GLU A 13 -25.06 15.89 -16.78
CA GLU A 13 -24.24 14.69 -16.56
C GLU A 13 -23.08 15.02 -15.62
N ALA A 14 -22.84 14.14 -14.64
CA ALA A 14 -21.71 14.26 -13.75
C ALA A 14 -20.43 14.11 -14.58
N SER A 15 -19.57 15.13 -14.60
CA SER A 15 -18.29 15.04 -15.28
C SER A 15 -17.34 14.21 -14.43
N ALA A 16 -16.77 13.19 -15.05
CA ALA A 16 -15.87 12.25 -14.39
C ALA A 16 -14.71 11.94 -15.33
N HIS A 17 -13.51 11.91 -14.78
CA HIS A 17 -12.32 11.50 -15.50
C HIS A 17 -12.06 10.01 -15.26
N VAL A 18 -11.73 9.27 -16.32
CA VAL A 18 -11.54 7.81 -16.23
C VAL A 18 -10.14 7.43 -16.72
N PHE A 19 -9.38 6.82 -15.83
CA PHE A 19 -8.11 6.17 -16.15
C PHE A 19 -8.33 4.69 -16.38
N HIS A 20 -7.74 4.16 -17.44
CA HIS A 20 -7.76 2.73 -17.77
C HIS A 20 -6.38 2.12 -17.55
N GLY A 21 -6.31 1.00 -16.84
CA GLY A 21 -5.10 0.21 -16.70
C GLY A 21 -5.33 -1.25 -17.03
N GLU A 22 -4.33 -2.09 -16.82
CA GLU A 22 -4.43 -3.52 -17.08
C GLU A 22 -5.34 -4.18 -16.03
N GLY A 23 -6.60 -4.40 -16.41
CA GLY A 23 -7.56 -5.14 -15.60
C GLY A 23 -8.36 -4.30 -14.59
N PHE A 24 -8.30 -2.97 -14.67
CA PHE A 24 -9.08 -2.06 -13.82
C PHE A 24 -9.37 -0.72 -14.52
N SER A 25 -10.30 0.04 -13.96
CA SER A 25 -10.43 1.47 -14.23
C SER A 25 -10.58 2.27 -12.94
N VAL A 26 -10.01 3.47 -12.93
CA VAL A 26 -10.11 4.45 -11.84
C VAL A 26 -10.94 5.62 -12.36
N THR A 27 -12.03 5.91 -11.67
CA THR A 27 -12.88 7.08 -11.95
C THR A 27 -12.65 8.12 -10.87
N VAL A 28 -12.42 9.36 -11.31
CA VAL A 28 -12.34 10.54 -10.44
C VAL A 28 -13.56 11.42 -10.73
N ASP A 29 -14.38 11.65 -9.71
CA ASP A 29 -15.48 12.61 -9.75
C ASP A 29 -14.90 14.03 -9.79
N GLU A 30 -15.18 14.79 -10.85
CA GLU A 30 -14.60 16.13 -11.02
C GLU A 30 -15.31 17.21 -10.21
N ARG A 31 -16.38 16.89 -9.47
CA ARG A 31 -17.08 17.82 -8.57
C ARG A 31 -16.66 17.63 -7.11
N ALA A 32 -16.52 16.38 -6.69
CA ALA A 32 -16.22 16.03 -5.30
C ALA A 32 -14.79 15.54 -5.10
N GLY A 33 -14.05 15.29 -6.19
CA GLY A 33 -12.73 14.67 -6.15
C GLY A 33 -12.75 13.20 -5.71
N ALA A 34 -13.94 12.61 -5.50
CA ALA A 34 -14.07 11.25 -5.01
C ALA A 34 -13.54 10.25 -6.04
N VAL A 35 -12.83 9.23 -5.56
CA VAL A 35 -12.25 8.19 -6.41
C VAL A 35 -13.01 6.89 -6.24
N SER A 36 -13.29 6.21 -7.33
CA SER A 36 -13.78 4.84 -7.32
C SER A 36 -12.98 3.98 -8.28
N VAL A 37 -12.71 2.74 -7.90
CA VAL A 37 -11.97 1.78 -8.71
C VAL A 37 -12.81 0.55 -8.94
N VAL A 38 -12.89 0.13 -10.19
CA VAL A 38 -13.56 -1.10 -10.60
C VAL A 38 -12.59 -2.02 -11.33
N GLY A 39 -12.77 -3.33 -11.14
CA GLY A 39 -12.02 -4.35 -11.88
C GLY A 39 -12.54 -4.51 -13.31
N ALA A 40 -11.82 -5.30 -14.12
CA ALA A 40 -12.21 -5.63 -15.49
C ALA A 40 -13.59 -6.30 -15.60
N ASP A 41 -14.02 -6.99 -14.55
CA ASP A 41 -15.35 -7.62 -14.44
C ASP A 41 -16.46 -6.63 -14.01
N GLY A 42 -16.11 -5.35 -13.85
CA GLY A 42 -17.00 -4.30 -13.36
C GLY A 42 -17.25 -4.35 -11.85
N ALA A 43 -16.59 -5.25 -11.11
CA ALA A 43 -16.75 -5.32 -9.66
C ALA A 43 -16.03 -4.13 -8.99
N ALA A 44 -16.69 -3.50 -8.01
CA ALA A 44 -16.07 -2.44 -7.22
C ALA A 44 -14.92 -3.01 -6.38
N ILE A 45 -13.74 -2.40 -6.51
CA ILE A 45 -12.56 -2.77 -5.72
C ILE A 45 -12.53 -1.91 -4.46
N TRP A 46 -12.52 -0.59 -4.63
CA TRP A 46 -12.60 0.37 -3.52
C TRP A 46 -13.14 1.72 -4.01
N ARG A 47 -13.59 2.54 -3.07
CA ARG A 47 -14.03 3.93 -3.26
C ARG A 47 -13.52 4.83 -2.14
N SER A 48 -13.49 6.13 -2.39
CA SER A 48 -13.32 7.13 -1.34
C SER A 48 -14.36 6.93 -0.23
N GLY A 49 -13.92 7.10 1.01
CA GLY A 49 -14.76 7.14 2.19
C GLY A 49 -15.32 8.52 2.48
N GLU A 50 -15.59 8.77 3.75
CA GLU A 50 -16.24 9.98 4.27
C GLU A 50 -15.44 11.27 4.02
N PHE A 51 -14.14 11.19 3.76
CA PHE A 51 -13.28 12.36 3.54
C PHE A 51 -13.04 12.65 2.05
N GLY A 52 -13.55 11.82 1.14
CA GLY A 52 -13.22 11.92 -0.29
C GLY A 52 -11.80 11.42 -0.57
N LEU A 53 -11.08 12.12 -1.45
CA LEU A 53 -9.72 11.74 -1.88
C LEU A 53 -8.64 12.03 -0.85
N TRP A 54 -8.76 13.11 -0.08
CA TRP A 54 -7.71 13.54 0.84
C TRP A 54 -8.28 14.13 2.14
N GLN A 55 -7.45 14.16 3.17
CA GLN A 55 -7.77 14.74 4.47
C GLN A 55 -6.56 15.47 5.04
N VAL A 56 -6.79 16.65 5.62
CA VAL A 56 -5.83 17.43 6.40
C VAL A 56 -6.32 17.53 7.83
N ARG A 57 -5.45 17.26 8.81
CA ARG A 57 -5.69 17.55 10.23
C ARG A 57 -4.76 18.66 10.71
N PHE A 58 -5.35 19.67 11.31
CA PHE A 58 -4.62 20.82 11.84
C PHE A 58 -4.30 20.64 13.33
N GLU A 59 -3.38 21.47 13.84
CA GLU A 59 -2.95 21.46 15.23
C GLU A 59 -4.08 21.74 16.24
N ASP A 60 -5.03 22.60 15.88
CA ASP A 60 -6.22 22.91 16.69
C ASP A 60 -7.25 21.77 16.73
N GLY A 61 -6.96 20.63 16.09
CA GLY A 61 -7.82 19.46 16.00
C GLY A 61 -8.90 19.55 14.91
N SER A 62 -9.01 20.68 14.22
CA SER A 62 -9.93 20.80 13.09
C SER A 62 -9.46 19.97 11.89
N VAL A 63 -10.42 19.59 11.04
CA VAL A 63 -10.21 18.76 9.86
C VAL A 63 -10.76 19.48 8.64
N LEU A 64 -10.02 19.39 7.54
CA LEU A 64 -10.47 19.77 6.20
C LEU A 64 -10.33 18.54 5.29
N SER A 65 -11.31 18.27 4.45
CA SER A 65 -11.30 17.11 3.57
C SER A 65 -11.78 17.43 2.16
N ALA A 66 -11.48 16.57 1.19
CA ALA A 66 -11.95 16.75 -0.18
C ALA A 66 -13.49 16.76 -0.27
N ALA A 67 -14.17 15.94 0.55
CA ALA A 67 -15.63 15.84 0.59
C ALA A 67 -16.33 17.14 1.02
N ASP A 68 -15.60 18.09 1.59
CA ASP A 68 -16.12 19.39 2.01
C ASP A 68 -16.22 20.43 0.88
N PHE A 69 -15.68 20.12 -0.30
CA PHE A 69 -15.63 21.03 -1.45
C PHE A 69 -16.85 20.86 -2.37
N GLY A 70 -17.25 21.95 -3.03
CA GLY A 70 -18.51 22.03 -3.79
C GLY A 70 -19.63 22.80 -3.08
N ALA A 71 -19.36 23.30 -1.87
CA ALA A 71 -20.23 24.22 -1.12
C ALA A 71 -19.73 25.68 -1.22
N ALA A 72 -20.58 26.64 -0.82
CA ALA A 72 -20.20 28.05 -0.80
C ALA A 72 -18.96 28.29 0.07
N GLY A 73 -17.93 28.95 -0.48
CA GLY A 73 -16.67 29.25 0.22
C GLY A 73 -15.56 28.20 0.09
N ARG A 74 -15.81 27.08 -0.61
CA ARG A 74 -14.81 26.04 -0.87
C ARG A 74 -14.89 25.61 -2.34
N ALA A 75 -13.90 26.03 -3.12
CA ALA A 75 -13.88 25.84 -4.57
C ALA A 75 -12.95 24.69 -4.96
N MET A 76 -13.37 23.91 -5.94
CA MET A 76 -12.59 22.82 -6.51
C MET A 76 -12.61 22.91 -8.04
N SER A 77 -11.50 22.55 -8.67
CA SER A 77 -11.36 22.47 -10.12
C SER A 77 -10.56 21.23 -10.51
N ALA A 78 -10.96 20.60 -11.61
CA ALA A 78 -10.23 19.54 -12.26
C ALA A 78 -9.78 20.01 -13.66
N ALA A 79 -8.55 19.70 -14.04
CA ALA A 79 -8.01 20.01 -15.36
C ALA A 79 -7.14 18.85 -15.85
N PRO A 80 -7.43 18.26 -17.03
CA PRO A 80 -6.53 17.30 -17.65
C PRO A 80 -5.23 17.99 -18.09
N GLU A 81 -4.11 17.28 -17.99
CA GLU A 81 -2.79 17.71 -18.47
C GLU A 81 -2.41 16.99 -19.77
N ASP A 82 -1.44 17.55 -20.51
CA ASP A 82 -1.04 17.06 -21.84
C ASP A 82 -0.44 15.64 -21.82
N ASP A 83 0.09 15.21 -20.68
CA ASP A 83 0.67 13.88 -20.45
C ASP A 83 -0.36 12.82 -20.03
N GLY A 84 -1.65 13.19 -20.01
CA GLY A 84 -2.74 12.34 -19.58
C GLY A 84 -2.95 12.30 -18.06
N ALA A 85 -2.23 13.11 -17.28
CA ALA A 85 -2.52 13.30 -15.87
C ALA A 85 -3.79 14.14 -15.65
N LEU A 86 -4.31 14.10 -14.42
CA LEU A 86 -5.39 14.99 -13.97
C LEU A 86 -4.91 15.82 -12.79
N ALA A 87 -4.94 17.14 -12.95
CA ALA A 87 -4.69 18.08 -11.88
C ALA A 87 -6.00 18.45 -11.17
N LEU A 88 -6.04 18.27 -9.86
CA LEU A 88 -7.12 18.67 -8.99
C LEU A 88 -6.62 19.79 -8.07
N LYS A 89 -7.32 20.92 -8.03
CA LYS A 89 -7.03 22.03 -7.13
C LYS A 89 -8.23 22.31 -6.23
N TYR A 90 -7.97 22.44 -4.93
CA TYR A 90 -8.93 22.73 -3.89
C TYR A 90 -8.51 24.02 -3.18
N THR A 91 -9.38 25.03 -3.14
CA THR A 91 -9.10 26.33 -2.53
C THR A 91 -10.18 26.69 -1.50
N SER A 92 -9.75 27.00 -0.28
CA SER A 92 -10.59 27.40 0.85
C SER A 92 -9.94 28.53 1.65
N SER A 93 -10.62 29.03 2.68
CA SER A 93 -10.02 30.02 3.60
C SER A 93 -8.91 29.41 4.46
N GLU A 94 -8.96 28.10 4.69
CA GLU A 94 -8.09 27.38 5.60
C GLU A 94 -6.78 26.91 4.94
N ALA A 95 -6.87 26.42 3.69
CA ALA A 95 -5.72 25.93 2.92
C ALA A 95 -6.03 25.85 1.41
N GLU A 96 -4.95 25.77 0.62
CA GLU A 96 -4.96 25.23 -0.73
C GLU A 96 -4.40 23.80 -0.73
N VAL A 97 -5.05 22.90 -1.49
CA VAL A 97 -4.55 21.54 -1.73
C VAL A 97 -4.52 21.30 -3.24
N SER A 98 -3.39 20.82 -3.74
CA SER A 98 -3.28 20.29 -5.11
C SER A 98 -3.04 18.80 -5.07
N VAL A 99 -3.70 18.08 -5.97
CA VAL A 99 -3.49 16.64 -6.18
C VAL A 99 -3.32 16.37 -7.67
N THR A 100 -2.24 15.70 -8.04
CA THR A 100 -2.04 15.19 -9.40
C THR A 100 -2.28 13.69 -9.40
N VAL A 101 -3.11 13.23 -10.34
CA VAL A 101 -3.38 11.81 -10.59
C VAL A 101 -2.66 11.42 -11.89
N GLN A 102 -1.59 10.63 -11.76
CA GLN A 102 -0.80 10.16 -12.90
C GLN A 102 -1.20 8.73 -13.28
N PRO A 103 -1.59 8.44 -14.54
CA PRO A 103 -1.85 7.07 -14.97
C PRO A 103 -0.58 6.22 -14.97
N ARG A 104 -0.73 4.94 -14.61
CA ARG A 104 0.27 3.88 -14.75
C ARG A 104 -0.35 2.61 -15.34
N PRO A 105 0.45 1.70 -15.92
CA PRO A 105 -0.07 0.43 -16.42
C PRO A 105 -0.80 -0.40 -15.34
N ASP A 106 -0.32 -0.31 -14.09
CA ASP A 106 -0.76 -1.08 -12.93
C ASP A 106 -1.59 -0.29 -11.90
N GLY A 107 -1.83 1.00 -12.14
CA GLY A 107 -2.58 1.84 -11.20
C GLY A 107 -2.65 3.31 -11.58
N VAL A 108 -2.78 4.14 -10.56
CA VAL A 108 -2.53 5.59 -10.62
C VAL A 108 -1.59 5.97 -9.51
N ASP A 109 -0.66 6.89 -9.77
CA ASP A 109 0.12 7.54 -8.73
C ASP A 109 -0.60 8.83 -8.29
N LEU A 110 -0.68 9.05 -6.99
CA LEU A 110 -1.28 10.23 -6.39
C LEU A 110 -0.18 11.07 -5.75
N THR A 111 0.01 12.29 -6.24
CA THR A 111 0.92 13.27 -5.63
C THR A 111 0.10 14.42 -5.07
N GLY A 112 0.30 14.76 -3.80
CA GLY A 112 -0.44 15.83 -3.14
C GLY A 112 0.47 16.85 -2.50
N GLN A 113 0.06 18.12 -2.56
CA GLN A 113 0.69 19.22 -1.85
C GLN A 113 -0.38 20.00 -1.08
N VAL A 114 -0.06 20.36 0.17
CA VAL A 114 -0.92 21.18 1.03
C VAL A 114 -0.18 22.47 1.35
N THR A 115 -0.82 23.59 1.08
CA THR A 115 -0.35 24.93 1.46
C THR A 115 -1.35 25.49 2.48
N PRO A 116 -1.08 25.37 3.80
CA PRO A 116 -1.95 25.96 4.81
C PRO A 116 -1.86 27.49 4.79
N HIS A 117 -2.97 28.16 5.10
CA HIS A 117 -2.99 29.63 5.22
C HIS A 117 -2.72 30.09 6.65
N GLN A 118 -3.59 29.67 7.59
CA GLN A 118 -3.61 30.20 8.96
C GLN A 118 -3.23 29.17 10.01
N LYS A 119 -3.40 27.88 9.73
CA LYS A 119 -3.28 26.79 10.70
C LYS A 119 -2.08 25.90 10.41
N VAL A 120 -1.45 25.36 11.45
CA VAL A 120 -0.36 24.38 11.29
C VAL A 120 -0.95 23.03 10.92
N VAL A 121 -0.42 22.40 9.86
CA VAL A 121 -0.79 21.04 9.43
C VAL A 121 0.00 20.02 10.26
N LEU A 122 -0.72 19.06 10.86
CA LEU A 122 -0.10 17.94 11.58
C LEU A 122 -0.10 16.64 10.76
N ASP A 123 -1.11 16.47 9.90
CA ASP A 123 -1.31 15.22 9.16
C ASP A 123 -1.95 15.52 7.80
N PHE A 124 -1.50 14.79 6.79
CA PHE A 124 -2.05 14.82 5.44
C PHE A 124 -2.16 13.39 4.91
N ALA A 125 -3.39 12.93 4.69
CA ALA A 125 -3.67 11.60 4.16
C ALA A 125 -4.05 11.69 2.68
N LEU A 126 -3.30 10.99 1.83
CA LEU A 126 -3.56 10.82 0.39
C LEU A 126 -3.17 9.38 -0.05
N PRO A 127 -4.12 8.59 -0.57
CA PRO A 127 -5.55 8.81 -0.42
C PRO A 127 -5.93 8.85 1.06
N ALA A 128 -7.00 9.58 1.39
CA ALA A 128 -7.67 9.46 2.67
C ALA A 128 -8.34 8.09 2.82
N ARG A 129 -9.22 7.93 3.81
CA ARG A 129 -9.86 6.65 4.10
C ARG A 129 -10.57 6.08 2.87
N LEU A 130 -10.16 4.88 2.45
CA LEU A 130 -10.83 4.10 1.42
C LEU A 130 -11.87 3.16 2.03
N ARG A 131 -12.91 2.84 1.26
CA ARG A 131 -13.98 1.90 1.61
C ARG A 131 -14.10 0.85 0.52
N PHE A 132 -14.46 -0.36 0.91
CA PHE A 132 -14.78 -1.47 0.02
C PHE A 132 -15.99 -2.22 0.57
N GLU A 133 -16.66 -3.01 -0.26
CA GLU A 133 -17.79 -3.84 0.18
C GLU A 133 -17.26 -5.18 0.71
N PRO A 134 -17.37 -5.46 2.04
CA PRO A 134 -16.83 -6.67 2.65
C PRO A 134 -17.25 -7.97 1.95
N ALA A 135 -18.51 -8.04 1.51
CA ALA A 135 -19.08 -9.20 0.85
C ALA A 135 -18.46 -9.50 -0.52
N GLN A 136 -17.80 -8.52 -1.14
CA GLN A 136 -17.15 -8.65 -2.45
C GLN A 136 -15.65 -8.95 -2.34
N VAL A 137 -15.07 -8.89 -1.14
CA VAL A 137 -13.64 -9.14 -0.93
C VAL A 137 -13.35 -10.63 -1.10
N LYS A 138 -12.59 -10.98 -2.14
CA LYS A 138 -11.99 -12.32 -2.27
C LYS A 138 -10.78 -12.47 -1.34
N ARG A 139 -9.90 -11.47 -1.37
CA ARG A 139 -8.67 -11.36 -0.58
C ARG A 139 -8.28 -9.89 -0.46
N PHE A 140 -7.88 -9.46 0.73
CA PHE A 140 -7.25 -8.16 0.96
C PHE A 140 -5.79 -8.38 1.28
N ILE A 141 -4.89 -7.75 0.53
CA ILE A 141 -3.44 -7.81 0.77
C ILE A 141 -3.03 -6.48 1.37
N CYS A 142 -2.62 -6.52 2.63
CA CYS A 142 -2.03 -5.38 3.33
C CYS A 142 -0.52 -5.53 3.28
N PRO A 143 0.18 -4.84 2.36
CA PRO A 143 1.63 -4.79 2.42
C PRO A 143 2.00 -4.10 3.74
N GLU A 144 2.75 -4.80 4.58
CA GLU A 144 3.34 -4.23 5.78
C GLU A 144 4.76 -3.78 5.48
N ASN A 145 5.38 -3.08 6.42
CA ASN A 145 6.78 -2.72 6.32
C ASN A 145 7.61 -3.99 6.08
N GLY A 146 8.25 -4.09 4.91
CA GLY A 146 9.07 -5.24 4.50
C GLY A 146 10.19 -5.59 5.48
N ASN A 147 10.60 -4.63 6.33
CA ASN A 147 11.58 -4.87 7.39
C ASN A 147 11.01 -5.64 8.59
N SER A 148 9.70 -5.72 8.74
CA SER A 148 9.02 -6.31 9.90
C SER A 148 8.09 -7.48 9.53
N SER A 149 7.65 -7.54 8.27
CA SER A 149 6.68 -8.53 7.80
C SER A 149 6.67 -8.58 6.27
N VAL A 150 6.33 -9.73 5.68
CA VAL A 150 6.08 -9.87 4.24
C VAL A 150 4.69 -9.34 3.83
N GLY A 151 3.98 -8.69 4.75
CA GLY A 151 2.60 -8.26 4.62
C GLY A 151 1.61 -9.32 5.12
N THR A 152 0.38 -8.88 5.34
CA THR A 152 -0.72 -9.74 5.79
C THR A 152 -1.76 -9.88 4.68
N ALA A 153 -2.21 -11.10 4.44
CA ALA A 153 -3.33 -11.37 3.54
C ALA A 153 -4.55 -11.82 4.34
N PHE A 154 -5.65 -11.09 4.21
CA PHE A 154 -6.93 -11.40 4.82
C PHE A 154 -7.85 -12.05 3.79
N SER A 155 -8.45 -13.19 4.14
CA SER A 155 -9.45 -13.85 3.30
C SER A 155 -10.82 -13.17 3.42
N ALA A 156 -11.72 -13.45 2.49
CA ALA A 156 -13.13 -13.03 2.55
C ALA A 156 -13.77 -13.21 3.94
N ARG A 157 -13.51 -14.36 4.58
CA ARG A 157 -14.07 -14.72 5.89
C ARG A 157 -13.67 -13.74 7.00
N PHE A 158 -12.52 -13.10 6.90
CA PHE A 158 -12.07 -12.12 7.89
C PHE A 158 -13.03 -10.93 7.99
N PHE A 159 -13.61 -10.51 6.86
CA PHE A 159 -14.53 -9.38 6.80
C PHE A 159 -16.00 -9.76 7.00
N GLY A 160 -16.28 -11.06 7.18
CA GLY A 160 -17.63 -11.54 7.49
C GLY A 160 -18.08 -11.10 8.88
N LEU A 161 -19.38 -10.84 9.02
CA LEU A 161 -20.01 -10.58 10.32
C LEU A 161 -19.72 -11.74 11.29
N GLN A 162 -19.27 -11.39 12.49
CA GLN A 162 -18.97 -12.38 13.52
C GLN A 162 -20.23 -12.63 14.38
N PRO A 163 -20.55 -13.89 14.71
CA PRO A 163 -21.65 -14.20 15.63
C PRO A 163 -21.43 -13.54 16.99
N GLN A 164 -22.45 -12.86 17.52
CA GLN A 164 -22.35 -12.18 18.83
C GLN A 164 -22.18 -13.16 19.99
N ASP A 165 -22.72 -14.37 19.84
CA ASP A 165 -22.65 -15.47 20.82
C ASP A 165 -21.32 -16.23 20.78
N ARG A 166 -20.50 -15.99 19.74
CA ARG A 166 -19.19 -16.62 19.57
C ARG A 166 -18.18 -15.63 18.97
N PRO A 167 -17.73 -14.64 19.75
CA PRO A 167 -16.80 -13.63 19.25
C PRO A 167 -15.52 -14.26 18.73
N SER A 168 -15.00 -13.73 17.62
CA SER A 168 -13.69 -14.11 17.10
C SER A 168 -12.61 -13.74 18.12
N GLY A 169 -11.61 -14.62 18.25
CA GLY A 169 -10.48 -14.43 19.15
C GLY A 169 -9.20 -14.98 18.55
N TRP A 170 -8.07 -14.42 18.97
CA TRP A 170 -6.77 -14.92 18.56
C TRP A 170 -6.50 -16.26 19.24
N ARG A 171 -6.12 -17.26 18.45
CA ARG A 171 -5.61 -18.52 18.96
C ARG A 171 -4.19 -18.69 18.45
N PRO A 172 -3.19 -18.85 19.33
CA PRO A 172 -1.87 -19.25 18.90
C PRO A 172 -1.99 -20.56 18.16
N GLN A 173 -1.53 -20.58 16.91
CA GLN A 173 -1.41 -21.80 16.14
C GLN A 173 0.05 -21.92 15.70
N SER A 174 0.69 -23.02 16.07
CA SER A 174 1.98 -23.38 15.51
C SER A 174 1.76 -23.79 14.05
N VAL A 175 2.17 -22.92 13.14
CA VAL A 175 2.31 -23.24 11.72
C VAL A 175 3.68 -23.86 11.50
N GLY A 176 3.68 -25.08 10.95
CA GLY A 176 4.90 -25.82 10.66
C GLY A 176 5.68 -25.26 9.46
N PRO A 177 6.77 -25.93 9.06
CA PRO A 177 7.72 -25.43 8.05
C PRO A 177 7.17 -25.40 6.61
N ALA A 178 5.93 -25.84 6.38
CA ALA A 178 5.36 -26.02 5.03
C ALA A 178 5.32 -24.72 4.20
N GLY A 179 5.04 -23.58 4.83
CA GLY A 179 5.01 -22.29 4.11
C GLY A 179 6.38 -21.90 3.56
N TYR A 180 7.43 -22.11 4.36
CA TYR A 180 8.81 -21.89 3.92
C TYR A 180 9.18 -22.86 2.79
N ALA A 181 8.84 -24.14 2.94
CA ALA A 181 9.13 -25.16 1.93
C ALA A 181 8.43 -24.90 0.59
N ALA A 182 7.20 -24.41 0.62
CA ALA A 182 6.47 -24.01 -0.59
C ALA A 182 7.15 -22.83 -1.31
N LEU A 183 7.75 -21.90 -0.56
CA LEU A 183 8.37 -20.70 -1.11
C LEU A 183 9.80 -20.95 -1.63
N PHE A 184 10.61 -21.70 -0.88
CA PHE A 184 12.03 -21.92 -1.15
C PHE A 184 12.35 -23.32 -1.71
N GLY A 185 11.33 -24.14 -1.95
CA GLY A 185 11.49 -25.50 -2.51
C GLY A 185 12.03 -26.54 -1.52
N GLY A 186 12.12 -26.22 -0.23
CA GLY A 186 12.57 -27.15 0.81
C GLY A 186 12.60 -26.55 2.22
N PRO A 187 12.86 -27.34 3.26
CA PRO A 187 12.92 -26.85 4.63
C PRO A 187 14.13 -25.92 4.85
N LEU A 188 14.10 -25.20 5.98
CA LEU A 188 15.29 -24.56 6.54
C LEU A 188 16.25 -25.59 7.11
N ASP A 189 17.51 -25.20 7.27
CA ASP A 189 18.40 -25.92 8.17
C ASP A 189 18.06 -25.54 9.63
N GLN A 190 17.19 -26.33 10.26
CA GLN A 190 16.77 -26.09 11.65
C GLN A 190 17.78 -26.65 12.63
N ARG A 191 18.46 -25.75 13.36
CA ARG A 191 19.43 -26.08 14.41
C ARG A 191 18.80 -25.93 15.81
N ALA A 192 19.57 -26.05 16.89
CA ALA A 192 19.02 -25.81 18.23
C ALA A 192 18.59 -24.34 18.42
N ASP A 193 17.58 -24.05 19.24
CA ASP A 193 17.20 -22.65 19.55
C ASP A 193 18.34 -21.91 20.27
N GLN A 194 19.08 -22.62 21.13
CA GLN A 194 20.23 -22.11 21.89
C GLN A 194 21.56 -22.48 21.22
N ASP A 195 21.66 -22.29 19.90
CA ASP A 195 22.90 -22.54 19.14
C ASP A 195 23.94 -21.44 19.45
N PRO A 196 25.22 -21.77 19.72
CA PRO A 196 26.23 -20.76 20.02
C PRO A 196 26.48 -19.84 18.81
N PRO A 197 26.85 -18.56 19.01
CA PRO A 197 27.22 -17.67 17.92
C PRO A 197 28.38 -18.21 17.08
N THR A 198 28.24 -18.23 15.76
CA THR A 198 29.30 -18.59 14.80
C THR A 198 29.93 -17.35 14.20
N ALA A 199 31.18 -17.45 13.75
CA ALA A 199 31.84 -16.40 13.00
C ALA A 199 31.11 -16.12 11.68
N LEU A 200 30.97 -14.85 11.35
CA LEU A 200 30.44 -14.39 10.08
C LEU A 200 31.60 -14.14 9.10
N ARG A 201 31.32 -14.33 7.81
CA ARG A 201 32.22 -14.00 6.71
C ARG A 201 31.45 -13.33 5.59
N ALA A 202 32.12 -12.44 4.88
CA ALA A 202 31.60 -11.84 3.67
C ALA A 202 31.31 -12.91 2.61
N GLY A 203 30.11 -12.89 2.04
CA GLY A 203 29.79 -13.69 0.86
C GLY A 203 30.52 -13.17 -0.38
N ALA A 204 30.58 -13.98 -1.44
CA ALA A 204 31.34 -13.67 -2.65
C ALA A 204 30.95 -12.33 -3.30
N ARG A 205 29.69 -11.91 -3.14
CA ARG A 205 29.14 -10.68 -3.70
C ARG A 205 28.97 -9.56 -2.67
N ALA A 206 29.45 -9.72 -1.44
CA ALA A 206 29.22 -8.76 -0.37
C ALA A 206 29.69 -7.33 -0.72
N ALA A 207 30.82 -7.21 -1.42
CA ALA A 207 31.39 -5.92 -1.82
C ALA A 207 30.53 -5.14 -2.84
N GLU A 208 29.60 -5.80 -3.53
CA GLU A 208 28.63 -5.11 -4.41
C GLU A 208 27.53 -4.41 -3.60
N TRP A 209 27.31 -4.84 -2.35
CA TRP A 209 26.18 -4.43 -1.51
C TRP A 209 26.58 -3.63 -0.28
N LEU A 210 27.82 -3.85 0.20
CA LEU A 210 28.31 -3.27 1.44
C LEU A 210 29.60 -2.49 1.21
N PRO A 211 29.74 -1.30 1.79
CA PRO A 211 31.00 -0.58 1.77
C PRO A 211 32.08 -1.38 2.51
N GLU A 212 33.35 -1.17 2.15
CA GLU A 212 34.50 -1.91 2.68
C GLU A 212 34.55 -1.93 4.22
N ALA A 213 34.28 -0.79 4.86
CA ALA A 213 34.22 -0.69 6.32
C ALA A 213 33.17 -1.64 6.95
N LEU A 214 32.05 -1.87 6.27
CA LEU A 214 31.00 -2.77 6.75
C LEU A 214 31.38 -4.24 6.48
N VAL A 215 32.07 -4.54 5.37
CA VAL A 215 32.64 -5.86 5.10
C VAL A 215 33.66 -6.24 6.18
N ALA A 216 34.54 -5.32 6.57
CA ALA A 216 35.51 -5.54 7.64
C ALA A 216 34.81 -5.81 8.99
N ARG A 217 33.78 -5.02 9.33
CA ARG A 217 32.97 -5.24 10.54
C ARG A 217 32.26 -6.59 10.52
N LEU A 218 31.71 -6.97 9.37
CA LEU A 218 31.04 -8.26 9.18
C LEU A 218 32.01 -9.42 9.46
N ASN A 219 33.21 -9.38 8.89
CA ASN A 219 34.22 -10.44 9.06
C ASN A 219 34.76 -10.55 10.51
N ALA A 220 34.61 -9.50 11.31
CA ALA A 220 34.96 -9.53 12.74
C ALA A 220 33.78 -9.94 13.65
N ALA A 221 32.58 -10.08 13.10
CA ALA A 221 31.37 -10.32 13.87
C ALA A 221 31.08 -11.81 14.09
N ARG A 222 30.26 -12.08 15.11
CA ARG A 222 29.66 -13.39 15.37
C ARG A 222 28.16 -13.22 15.57
N ALA A 223 27.38 -14.19 15.12
CA ALA A 223 25.92 -14.20 15.29
C ALA A 223 25.38 -15.61 15.47
N VAL A 224 24.22 -15.72 16.10
CA VAL A 224 23.47 -16.98 16.16
C VAL A 224 22.80 -17.19 14.80
N VAL A 225 23.18 -18.27 14.12
CA VAL A 225 22.66 -18.64 12.79
C VAL A 225 22.05 -20.04 12.92
N ASN A 226 20.82 -20.10 13.44
CA ASN A 226 20.18 -21.38 13.78
C ASN A 226 18.98 -21.73 12.88
N ARG A 227 18.52 -20.80 12.03
CA ARG A 227 17.44 -21.01 11.05
C ARG A 227 17.83 -20.51 9.64
N PRO A 228 19.03 -20.78 9.11
CA PRO A 228 19.40 -20.32 7.79
C PRO A 228 18.68 -21.09 6.68
N SER A 229 18.51 -20.44 5.53
CA SER A 229 18.18 -21.12 4.27
C SER A 229 19.33 -22.05 3.87
N HIS A 230 19.06 -23.15 3.17
CA HIS A 230 20.13 -23.86 2.47
C HIS A 230 20.74 -22.96 1.39
N ARG A 231 22.04 -23.12 1.12
CA ARG A 231 22.72 -22.35 0.06
C ARG A 231 22.12 -22.56 -1.33
N SER A 232 21.50 -23.72 -1.58
CA SER A 232 20.79 -24.02 -2.83
C SER A 232 19.43 -23.32 -2.95
N GLN A 233 18.94 -22.69 -1.89
CA GLN A 233 17.64 -22.00 -1.86
C GLN A 233 17.77 -20.48 -2.05
N VAL A 234 19.00 -19.96 -2.15
CA VAL A 234 19.28 -18.53 -2.25
C VAL A 234 20.19 -18.24 -3.44
N ASP A 235 19.93 -17.12 -4.10
CA ASP A 235 20.64 -16.71 -5.32
C ASP A 235 21.80 -15.77 -5.00
N LEU A 236 21.79 -15.16 -3.80
CA LEU A 236 22.77 -14.20 -3.34
C LEU A 236 23.03 -14.40 -1.85
N VAL A 237 24.31 -14.44 -1.47
CA VAL A 237 24.76 -14.42 -0.07
C VAL A 237 25.66 -13.22 0.14
N VAL A 238 25.25 -12.33 1.03
CA VAL A 238 26.00 -11.12 1.44
C VAL A 238 26.81 -11.42 2.70
N ALA A 239 26.24 -12.16 3.66
CA ALA A 239 26.94 -12.67 4.83
C ALA A 239 26.71 -14.16 4.98
N ASP A 240 27.78 -14.92 5.19
CA ASP A 240 27.77 -16.37 5.34
C ASP A 240 28.36 -16.80 6.69
N SER A 241 28.12 -18.05 7.07
CA SER A 241 28.68 -18.67 8.26
C SER A 241 28.80 -20.18 8.08
N ASP A 242 29.48 -20.87 8.98
CA ASP A 242 29.61 -22.34 8.89
C ASP A 242 28.24 -23.03 9.01
N ASN A 243 27.31 -22.43 9.75
CA ASN A 243 25.95 -22.93 9.92
C ASN A 243 25.05 -22.64 8.71
N GLY A 244 25.45 -21.75 7.81
CA GLY A 244 24.67 -21.35 6.63
C GLY A 244 24.66 -19.83 6.40
N PRO A 245 23.99 -19.36 5.35
CA PRO A 245 23.86 -17.94 5.05
C PRO A 245 23.19 -17.17 6.19
N TYR A 246 23.86 -16.12 6.67
CA TYR A 246 23.34 -15.20 7.69
C TYR A 246 22.52 -14.06 7.07
N PHE A 247 22.96 -13.53 5.93
CA PHE A 247 22.22 -12.52 5.18
C PHE A 247 22.26 -12.86 3.70
N ALA A 248 21.10 -13.20 3.15
CA ALA A 248 20.96 -13.72 1.80
C ALA A 248 19.66 -13.27 1.15
N ALA A 249 19.57 -13.48 -0.16
CA ALA A 249 18.39 -13.17 -0.93
C ALA A 249 18.07 -14.25 -1.96
N SER A 250 16.79 -14.44 -2.24
CA SER A 250 16.31 -15.21 -3.40
C SER A 250 15.48 -14.33 -4.32
N ALA A 251 15.62 -14.54 -5.63
CA ALA A 251 14.84 -13.89 -6.67
C ALA A 251 13.44 -14.51 -6.84
N LEU A 252 13.24 -15.75 -6.37
CA LEU A 252 11.97 -16.49 -6.51
C LEU A 252 11.40 -16.50 -7.95
N GLY A 253 12.27 -16.47 -8.96
CA GLY A 253 11.90 -16.42 -10.37
C GLY A 253 11.46 -15.05 -10.91
N GLY A 254 11.49 -13.99 -10.10
CA GLY A 254 11.14 -12.61 -10.49
C GLY A 254 12.35 -11.67 -10.66
N THR A 255 12.06 -10.38 -10.85
CA THR A 255 13.08 -9.31 -10.96
C THR A 255 13.49 -8.73 -9.60
N GLY A 256 12.66 -8.90 -8.57
CA GLY A 256 12.94 -8.49 -7.20
C GLY A 256 13.73 -9.54 -6.40
N ARG A 257 14.15 -9.18 -5.19
CA ARG A 257 14.81 -10.11 -4.24
C ARG A 257 14.09 -10.11 -2.90
N LEU A 258 13.71 -11.29 -2.43
CA LEU A 258 13.30 -11.51 -1.04
C LEU A 258 14.53 -11.68 -0.18
N TRP A 259 14.76 -10.73 0.74
CA TRP A 259 15.88 -10.74 1.66
C TRP A 259 15.55 -11.51 2.93
N ARG A 260 16.56 -12.21 3.47
CA ARG A 260 16.49 -12.93 4.73
C ARG A 260 17.72 -12.68 5.57
N LEU A 261 17.48 -12.36 6.85
CA LEU A 261 18.40 -12.55 7.96
C LEU A 261 18.01 -13.78 8.80
#